data_AF-A0A917AGF2-F1
#
_entry.id   AF-A0A917AGF2-F1
#
_cell.length_a   1.000
_cell.length_b   1.000
_cell.length_c   1.000
_cell.angle_alpha   90.00
_cell.angle_beta   90.00
_cell.angle_gamma   90.00
#
_symmetry.space_group_name_H-M   'P 1'
#
loop_
_entity.id
_entity.type
_entity.pdbx_description
1 polymer ?
#
loop_
_entity_poly.entity_id
_entity_poly.type
_entity_poly.pdbx_seq_one_letter_code
_entity_poly.pdbx_strand_id
1 'polypeptide(L)' 'MAKTPRKSTSMSLDADLLAEARALGVNISRAAEKGLEEAVKRERTLAWQKEHAGAIQEFNDWIEKNGVPFAEFRKF' A
#
# COMPACT_ATOMS: atom_id res chain seq x y z
N MET A 1 -11.77 19.35 -6.93
CA MET A 1 -11.52 18.00 -6.38
C MET A 1 -12.23 17.90 -5.04
N ALA A 2 -13.17 16.97 -4.88
CA ALA A 2 -14.02 16.91 -3.70
C ALA A 2 -13.22 16.40 -2.50
N LYS A 3 -13.16 17.20 -1.43
CA LYS A 3 -12.51 16.83 -0.16
C LYS A 3 -13.39 15.79 0.53
N THR A 4 -12.95 14.53 0.55
CA THR A 4 -13.63 13.44 1.27
C THR A 4 -13.91 13.89 2.72
N PRO A 5 -15.15 13.72 3.23
CA PRO A 5 -15.48 14.12 4.58
C PRO A 5 -14.62 13.33 5.58
N ARG A 6 -13.84 14.05 6.39
CA ARG A 6 -13.05 13.44 7.46
C ARG A 6 -13.98 13.10 8.62
N LYS A 7 -14.02 11.83 9.00
CA LYS A 7 -14.72 11.38 10.20
C LYS A 7 -13.74 11.41 11.37
N SER A 8 -14.12 12.07 12.46
CA SER A 8 -13.38 11.97 13.72
C SER A 8 -13.56 10.56 14.26
N THR A 9 -12.45 9.85 14.45
CA THR A 9 -12.41 8.53 15.07
C THR A 9 -11.63 8.67 16.36
N SER A 10 -12.26 8.36 17.50
CA SER A 10 -11.54 8.24 18.77
C SER A 10 -10.77 6.92 18.74
N MET A 11 -9.46 6.98 18.92
CA MET A 11 -8.59 5.82 18.94
C MET A 11 -7.60 5.96 20.09
N SER A 12 -7.42 4.86 20.84
CA SER A 12 -6.48 4.79 21.94
C SER A 12 -5.07 4.57 21.41
N LEU A 13 -4.15 5.46 21.76
CA LEU A 13 -2.73 5.38 21.46
C LEU A 13 -1.95 5.42 22.77
N ASP A 14 -0.71 4.95 22.71
CA ASP A 14 0.22 4.99 23.83
C ASP A 14 0.40 6.43 24.37
N ALA A 15 0.32 6.56 25.69
CA ALA A 15 0.29 7.87 26.35
C ALA A 15 1.66 8.56 26.30
N ASP A 16 2.75 7.82 26.45
CA ASP A 16 4.11 8.33 26.37
C ASP A 16 4.45 8.79 24.95
N LEU A 17 4.04 8.02 23.93
CA LEU A 17 4.18 8.40 22.53
C LEU A 17 3.38 9.68 22.19
N LEU A 18 2.17 9.82 22.75
CA LEU A 18 1.38 11.04 22.57
C LEU A 18 2.02 12.25 23.25
N ALA A 19 2.60 12.06 24.44
CA ALA A 19 3.32 13.12 25.14
C ALA A 19 4.56 13.57 24.37
N GLU A 20 5.34 12.62 23.85
CA GLU A 20 6.51 12.89 23.01
C GLU A 20 6.12 13.58 21.71
N ALA A 21 5.10 13.09 21.01
CA ALA A 21 4.60 13.71 19.78
C ALA A 21 4.14 15.16 20.02
N ARG A 22 3.48 15.43 21.15
CA ARG A 22 3.10 16.80 21.54
C ARG A 22 4.31 17.67 21.84
N ALA A 23 5.30 17.16 22.57
CA ALA A 23 6.53 17.87 22.89
C ALA A 23 7.33 18.24 21.63
N LEU A 24 7.32 17.36 20.62
CA LEU A 24 7.97 17.56 19.33
C LEU A 24 7.12 18.34 18.31
N GLY A 25 5.90 18.75 18.67
CA GLY A 25 5.00 19.48 17.75
C GLY A 25 4.48 18.66 16.58
N VAL A 26 4.49 17.32 16.69
CA VAL A 26 4.01 16.42 15.65
C VAL A 26 2.50 16.49 15.54
N ASN A 27 2.00 16.65 14.31
CA ASN A 27 0.57 16.59 14.03
C ASN A 27 0.09 15.13 14.05
N ILE A 28 -0.37 14.67 15.21
CA ILE A 28 -0.79 13.28 15.46
C ILE A 28 -1.84 12.82 14.45
N SER A 29 -2.84 13.66 14.15
CA SER A 29 -3.90 13.30 13.19
C SER A 29 -3.35 13.07 11.78
N ARG A 30 -2.40 13.90 11.33
CA ARG A 30 -1.77 13.72 10.02
C ARG A 30 -0.85 12.50 9.99
N ALA A 31 -0.12 12.25 11.07
CA ALA A 31 0.74 11.07 11.19
C ALA A 31 -0.10 9.78 11.19
N ALA A 32 -1.22 9.76 11.93
CA ALA A 32 -2.14 8.63 11.96
C ALA A 32 -2.79 8.38 10.59
N GLU A 33 -3.24 9.44 9.89
CA GLU A 33 -3.82 9.33 8.55
C GLU A 33 -2.83 8.71 7.55
N LYS A 34 -1.57 9.18 7.56
CA LYS A 34 -0.51 8.62 6.71
C LYS A 34 -0.20 7.16 7.05
N GLY A 35 -0.07 6.83 8.33
CA GLY A 35 0.19 5.46 8.77
C GLY A 35 -0.93 4.50 8.36
N LEU A 36 -2.19 4.96 8.46
CA LEU A 36 -3.35 4.19 8.02
C LEU A 36 -3.37 4.01 6.50
N GLU A 37 -3.09 5.04 5.72
CA GLU A 37 -2.99 4.95 4.26
C GLU A 37 -1.94 3.91 3.84
N GLU A 38 -0.76 3.95 4.45
CA GLU A 38 0.31 2.99 4.17
C GLU A 38 -0.08 1.56 4.54
N ALA A 39 -0.71 1.35 5.70
CA ALA A 39 -1.18 0.04 6.13
C ALA A 39 -2.25 -0.53 5.18
N VAL A 40 -3.25 0.29 4.82
CA VAL A 40 -4.31 -0.09 3.87
C VAL A 40 -3.73 -0.41 2.50
N LYS A 41 -2.78 0.39 2.02
CA LYS A 41 -2.12 0.14 0.74
C LYS A 41 -1.39 -1.19 0.74
N ARG A 42 -0.63 -1.50 1.81
CA ARG A 42 0.08 -2.78 1.95
C ARG A 42 -0.89 -3.96 1.92
N GLU A 43 -1.94 -3.91 2.73
CA GLU A 43 -2.94 -4.99 2.78
C GLU A 43 -3.65 -5.17 1.44
N ARG A 44 -3.98 -4.07 0.76
CA ARG A 44 -4.59 -4.13 -0.58
C ARG A 44 -3.65 -4.73 -1.61
N THR A 45 -2.36 -4.39 -1.56
CA THR A 45 -1.35 -5.01 -2.42
C THR A 45 -1.21 -6.50 -2.14
N LEU A 46 -1.18 -6.91 -0.87
CA LEU A 46 -1.11 -8.32 -0.48
C LEU A 46 -2.35 -9.10 -0.92
N ALA A 47 -3.55 -8.52 -0.75
CA ALA A 47 -4.79 -9.12 -1.23
C ALA A 47 -4.75 -9.29 -2.76
N TRP A 48 -4.39 -8.22 -3.48
CA TRP A 48 -4.28 -8.26 -4.95
C TRP A 48 -3.28 -9.32 -5.42
N GLN A 49 -2.11 -9.41 -4.77
CA GLN A 49 -1.10 -10.43 -5.09
C GLN A 49 -1.63 -11.84 -4.86
N LYS A 50 -2.35 -12.09 -3.76
CA LYS A 50 -2.95 -13.40 -3.50
C LYS A 50 -4.01 -13.77 -4.55
N GLU A 51 -4.86 -12.81 -4.91
CA GLU A 51 -5.89 -13.01 -5.94
C GLU A 51 -5.29 -13.26 -7.33
N HIS A 52 -4.20 -12.57 -7.67
CA HIS A 52 -3.59 -12.63 -9.00
C HIS A 52 -2.41 -13.60 -9.08
N ALA A 53 -2.05 -14.28 -7.99
CA ALA A 53 -0.94 -15.23 -7.94
C ALA A 53 -1.08 -16.33 -8.99
N GLY A 54 -2.30 -16.87 -9.18
CA GLY A 54 -2.59 -17.86 -10.21
C GLY A 54 -2.33 -17.33 -11.62
N ALA A 55 -2.93 -16.18 -11.97
CA ALA A 55 -2.76 -15.57 -13.28
C ALA A 55 -1.30 -15.20 -13.58
N ILE A 56 -0.56 -14.72 -12.57
CA ILE A 56 0.88 -14.43 -12.70
C ILE A 56 1.65 -15.73 -12.96
N GLN A 57 1.35 -16.80 -12.22
CA GLN A 57 2.02 -18.08 -12.42
C GLN A 57 1.74 -18.67 -13.80
N GLU A 58 0.47 -18.67 -14.25
CA GLU A 58 0.09 -19.13 -15.59
C GLU A 58 0.79 -18.34 -16.69
N PHE A 59 0.89 -17.02 -16.52
CA PHE A 59 1.60 -16.15 -17.46
C PHE A 59 3.11 -16.41 -17.47
N ASN A 60 3.71 -16.65 -16.29
CA ASN A 60 5.12 -17.02 -16.18
C ASN A 60 5.40 -18.38 -16.87
N ASP A 61 4.57 -19.39 -16.62
CA ASP A 61 4.63 -20.71 -17.28
C ASP A 61 4.52 -20.58 -18.81
N TRP A 62 3.65 -19.68 -19.27
CA TRP A 62 3.50 -19.37 -20.69
C TRP A 62 4.75 -18.71 -21.26
N ILE A 63 5.36 -17.75 -20.57
CA ILE A 63 6.62 -17.11 -20.98
C ILE A 63 7.77 -18.13 -21.01
N GLU A 64 7.87 -19.03 -20.03
CA GLU A 64 8.91 -20.06 -20.02
C GLU A 64 8.80 -20.99 -21.24
N LYS A 65 7.57 -21.32 -21.65
CA LYS A 65 7.31 -22.20 -22.80
C LYS A 65 7.42 -21.49 -24.15
N ASN A 66 7.01 -20.23 -24.24
CA ASN A 66 6.85 -19.52 -25.53
C ASN A 66 7.88 -18.41 -25.73
N GLY A 67 8.72 -18.13 -24.72
CA GLY A 67 9.60 -16.98 -24.69
C GLY A 67 8.87 -15.69 -24.34
N VAL A 68 9.66 -14.62 -24.14
CA VAL A 68 9.10 -13.31 -23.84
C VAL A 68 8.42 -12.76 -25.11
N PRO A 69 7.12 -12.43 -25.08
CA PRO A 69 6.43 -11.94 -26.25
C PRO A 69 7.05 -10.62 -26.70
N PHE A 70 7.20 -10.45 -28.02
CA PHE A 70 7.78 -9.28 -28.66
C PHE A 70 9.24 -8.98 -28.27
N ALA A 71 9.98 -9.95 -27.72
CA ALA A 71 11.40 -9.80 -27.43
C ALA A 71 12.21 -9.34 -28.66
N GLU A 72 11.79 -9.77 -29.86
CA GLU A 72 12.38 -9.39 -31.15
C GLU A 72 12.31 -7.89 -31.48
N PHE A 73 11.41 -7.13 -30.85
CA PHE A 73 11.26 -5.68 -31.07
C PHE A 73 11.91 -4.83 -29.96
N ARG A 74 12.51 -5.47 -28.94
CA ARG A 74 13.12 -4.76 -27.81
C ARG A 74 14.47 -4.15 -28.22
N LYS A 75 14.49 -2.84 -28.48
CA LYS A 75 15.72 -2.05 -28.66
C LYS A 75 16.33 -1.74 -27.28
N PHE A 76 17.58 -2.13 -27.07
CA PHE A 76 18.40 -1.82 -25.90
C PHE A 76 19.14 -0.50 -26.07
#